data_AF-A0A374P712-F1
#
_entry.id   AF-A0A374P712-F1
#
_cell.length_a   1.000
_cell.length_b   1.000
_cell.length_c   1.000
_cell.angle_alpha   90.00
_cell.angle_beta   90.00
_cell.angle_gamma   90.00
#
_symmetry.space_group_name_H-M   'P 1'
#
loop_
_entity.id
_entity.type
_entity.pdbx_description
1 polymer ?
#
loop_
_entity_poly.entity_id
_entity_poly.type
_entity_poly.pdbx_seq_one_letter_code
_entity_poly.pdbx_strand_id
1 'polypeptide(L)'
;MWGVCLDFGTVQAGLFQTVIQYEINDAANYENGKVTILAPVTNLTIEADKIKRLEEAPGHLYGEPVSPRNHPEVTGVVTGICWHFKRNCYYYKIAVDGKRKSRRYFEGDLRD
;
A
#
# COMPACT_ATOMS: atom_id res chain seq x y z
N MET A 1 4.61 -9.73 -4.32
CA MET A 1 5.68 -8.73 -4.06
C MET A 1 5.06 -7.41 -3.63
N TRP A 2 5.86 -6.49 -3.07
CA TRP A 2 5.42 -5.18 -2.61
C TRP A 2 6.21 -4.06 -3.31
N GLY A 3 5.54 -2.94 -3.56
CA GLY A 3 6.14 -1.81 -4.27
C GLY A 3 5.30 -0.55 -4.20
N VAL A 4 5.89 0.60 -4.53
CA VAL A 4 5.17 1.85 -4.70
C VAL A 4 4.82 2.02 -6.17
N CYS A 5 3.53 2.17 -6.48
CA CYS A 5 3.10 2.46 -7.84
C CYS A 5 3.38 3.94 -8.16
N LEU A 6 4.14 4.18 -9.22
CA LEU A 6 4.53 5.49 -9.74
C LEU A 6 3.92 5.74 -11.14
N ASP A 7 2.99 4.90 -11.57
CA ASP A 7 2.26 5.09 -12.82
C ASP A 7 1.19 6.18 -12.66
N PHE A 8 1.40 7.32 -13.31
CA PHE A 8 0.46 8.44 -13.29
C PHE A 8 -0.89 8.07 -13.94
N GLY A 9 -0.93 7.09 -14.85
CA GLY A 9 -2.17 6.59 -15.44
C GLY A 9 -3.14 5.98 -14.41
N THR A 10 -2.63 5.65 -13.22
CA THR A 10 -3.41 5.01 -12.15
C THR A 10 -3.97 5.97 -11.10
N VAL A 11 -3.85 7.29 -11.31
CA VAL A 11 -4.37 8.32 -10.39
C VAL A 11 -5.87 8.15 -10.13
N GLN A 12 -6.67 7.87 -11.16
CA GLN A 12 -8.12 7.67 -11.02
C GLN A 12 -8.46 6.41 -10.21
N ALA A 13 -7.61 5.39 -10.28
CA ALA A 13 -7.71 4.19 -9.45
C ALA A 13 -7.19 4.40 -8.01
N GLY A 14 -6.63 5.58 -7.70
CA GLY A 14 -6.06 5.90 -6.39
C GLY A 14 -4.74 5.19 -6.09
N LEU A 15 -4.05 4.67 -7.11
CA LEU A 15 -2.84 3.86 -6.93
C LEU A 15 -1.54 4.66 -7.05
N PHE A 16 -1.56 5.85 -7.67
CA PHE A 16 -0.36 6.68 -7.77
C PHE A 16 0.18 7.06 -6.38
N GLN A 17 1.46 6.77 -6.13
CA GLN A 17 2.15 6.87 -4.84
C GLN A 17 1.55 6.04 -3.70
N THR A 18 0.80 4.99 -4.04
CA THR A 18 0.26 4.00 -3.11
C THR A 18 1.14 2.74 -3.12
N VAL A 19 1.28 2.10 -1.96
CA VAL A 19 1.94 0.80 -1.85
C VAL A 19 0.97 -0.27 -2.33
N ILE A 20 1.43 -1.08 -3.26
CA ILE A 20 0.66 -2.13 -3.92
C ILE A 20 1.27 -3.49 -3.66
N GLN A 21 0.40 -4.50 -3.59
CA GLN A 21 0.80 -5.89 -3.74
C GLN A 21 0.69 -6.24 -5.21
N TYR A 22 1.70 -6.90 -5.78
CA TYR A 22 1.68 -7.30 -7.19
C TYR A 22 2.39 -8.63 -7.41
N GLU A 23 2.11 -9.24 -8.55
CA GLU A 23 2.82 -10.38 -9.10
C GLU A 23 3.43 -10.03 -10.46
N ILE A 24 4.52 -10.71 -10.82
CA ILE A 24 5.21 -10.50 -12.10
C ILE A 24 4.62 -11.48 -13.12
N ASN A 25 4.23 -10.98 -14.29
CA ASN A 25 3.63 -11.83 -15.32
C ASN A 25 4.68 -12.64 -16.10
N ASP A 26 5.89 -12.11 -16.25
CA ASP A 26 7.06 -12.81 -16.82
C ASP A 26 8.32 -12.50 -16.01
N ALA A 27 8.78 -13.49 -15.24
CA ALA A 27 9.93 -13.34 -14.36
C ALA A 27 11.27 -13.19 -15.11
N ALA A 28 11.36 -13.63 -16.37
CA ALA A 28 12.59 -13.53 -17.17
C ALA A 28 12.88 -12.09 -17.63
N ASN A 29 11.86 -11.23 -17.68
CA ASN A 29 11.94 -9.87 -18.24
C ASN A 29 11.41 -8.82 -17.26
N TYR A 30 11.73 -8.91 -15.97
CA TYR A 30 11.14 -8.03 -14.96
C TYR A 30 11.22 -6.52 -15.29
N GLU A 31 12.37 -5.98 -15.70
CA GLU A 31 12.52 -4.54 -15.94
C GLU A 31 11.72 -4.03 -17.16
N ASN A 32 11.41 -4.90 -18.12
CA ASN A 32 10.63 -4.58 -19.33
C ASN A 32 9.28 -5.33 -19.35
N GLY A 33 8.88 -5.86 -18.20
CA GLY A 33 7.76 -6.78 -18.07
C GLY A 33 6.52 -6.08 -17.55
N LYS A 34 5.43 -6.83 -17.55
CA LYS A 34 4.16 -6.42 -16.94
C LYS A 34 3.98 -7.09 -15.59
N VAL A 35 3.30 -6.39 -14.70
CA VAL A 35 2.91 -6.89 -13.38
C VAL A 35 1.41 -6.77 -13.21
N THR A 36 0.82 -7.69 -12.46
CA THR A 36 -0.60 -7.64 -12.10
C THR A 36 -0.71 -7.20 -10.65
N ILE A 37 -1.48 -6.14 -10.42
CA ILE A 37 -1.77 -5.64 -9.08
C ILE A 37 -2.81 -6.55 -8.42
N LEU A 38 -2.49 -7.00 -7.21
CA LEU A 38 -3.32 -7.84 -6.36
C LEU A 38 -4.02 -7.02 -5.26
N ALA A 39 -3.40 -5.93 -4.80
CA ALA A 39 -3.99 -5.03 -3.81
C ALA A 39 -3.45 -3.59 -3.95
N PRO A 40 -4.24 -2.55 -3.63
CA PRO A 40 -5.63 -2.61 -3.14
C PRO A 40 -6.69 -2.80 -4.24
N VAL A 41 -6.31 -2.68 -5.51
CA VAL A 41 -7.19 -2.91 -6.67
C VAL A 41 -6.70 -4.15 -7.40
N THR A 42 -7.57 -5.12 -7.63
CA THR A 42 -7.23 -6.39 -8.29
C THR A 42 -7.30 -6.28 -9.82
N ASN A 43 -6.55 -7.14 -10.50
CA ASN A 43 -6.60 -7.35 -11.96
C ASN A 43 -6.25 -6.11 -12.81
N LEU A 44 -5.50 -5.15 -12.25
CA LEU A 44 -4.91 -4.06 -13.03
C LEU A 44 -3.49 -4.44 -13.42
N THR A 45 -3.18 -4.37 -14.71
CA THR A 45 -1.83 -4.64 -15.23
C THR A 45 -1.12 -3.33 -15.54
N ILE A 46 0.12 -3.18 -15.06
CA ILE A 46 0.98 -2.02 -15.34
C ILE A 46 2.39 -2.48 -15.75
N GLU A 47 3.17 -1.55 -16.32
CA GLU A 47 4.58 -1.79 -16.61
C GLU A 47 5.38 -1.83 -15.30
N ALA A 48 6.29 -2.81 -15.19
CA ALA A 48 7.09 -3.03 -13.98
C ALA A 48 8.02 -1.86 -13.66
N ASP A 49 8.48 -1.12 -14.69
CA ASP A 49 9.34 0.07 -14.56
C ASP A 49 8.63 1.22 -13.81
N LYS A 50 7.29 1.18 -13.71
CA LYS A 50 6.48 2.12 -12.93
C LYS A 50 6.36 1.74 -11.46
N ILE A 51 7.03 0.68 -11.01
CA ILE A 51 7.01 0.26 -9.62
C ILE A 51 8.37 0.47 -8.99
N LYS A 52 8.42 1.29 -7.93
CA LYS A 52 9.55 1.25 -7.01
C LYS A 52 9.39 0.02 -6.12
N ARG A 53 10.21 -1.02 -6.32
CA ARG A 53 10.22 -2.21 -5.46
C ARG A 53 10.51 -1.84 -4.00
N LEU A 54 9.83 -2.55 -3.10
CA LEU A 54 10.07 -2.56 -1.66
C LEU A 54 10.55 -3.95 -1.27
N GLU A 55 11.61 -4.00 -0.47
CA GLU A 55 12.25 -5.27 -0.06
C GLU A 55 11.44 -5.96 1.03
N GLU A 56 10.91 -5.18 1.96
CA GLU A 56 10.12 -5.67 3.09
C GLU A 56 8.62 -5.51 2.81
N ALA A 57 7.80 -6.41 3.35
CA ALA A 57 6.36 -6.26 3.35
C ALA A 57 5.92 -5.17 4.36
N PRO A 58 4.78 -4.49 4.15
CA PRO A 58 4.21 -3.64 5.19
C PRO A 58 3.81 -4.47 6.40
N GLY A 59 4.04 -3.96 7.62
CA GLY A 59 3.62 -4.61 8.86
C GLY A 59 2.10 -4.76 9.02
N HIS A 60 1.29 -3.95 8.33
CA HIS A 60 -0.17 -4.11 8.25
C HIS A 60 -0.66 -4.15 6.80
N LEU A 61 -1.63 -4.99 6.51
CA LEU A 61 -2.18 -5.25 5.19
C LEU A 61 -3.49 -4.50 4.93
N TYR A 62 -3.85 -4.35 3.66
CA TYR A 62 -5.15 -3.79 3.29
C TYR A 62 -6.31 -4.63 3.86
N GLY A 63 -7.29 -3.98 4.46
CA GLY A 63 -8.44 -4.65 5.08
C GLY A 63 -8.19 -5.18 6.49
N GLU A 64 -6.96 -5.09 6.99
CA GLU A 64 -6.61 -5.53 8.35
C GLU A 64 -7.25 -4.62 9.41
N PRO A 65 -7.90 -5.18 10.45
CA PRO A 65 -8.35 -4.42 11.60
C PRO A 65 -7.13 -4.01 12.44
N VAL A 66 -7.07 -2.73 12.80
CA VAL A 66 -5.97 -2.17 13.59
C VAL A 66 -6.50 -1.13 14.57
N SER A 67 -5.80 -0.96 15.69
CA SER A 67 -6.09 0.09 16.67
C SER A 67 -4.89 1.02 16.85
N PRO A 68 -5.09 2.35 16.94
CA PRO A 68 -4.01 3.24 17.35
C PRO A 68 -3.52 2.89 18.75
N ARG A 69 -2.20 2.81 18.95
CA ARG A 69 -1.64 2.46 20.27
C ARG A 69 -2.02 3.44 21.37
N ASN A 70 -2.20 4.71 21.01
CA ASN A 70 -2.57 5.77 21.95
C ASN A 70 -4.10 5.86 22.19
N HIS A 71 -4.91 5.20 21.37
CA HIS A 71 -6.38 5.11 21.48
C HIS A 71 -6.81 3.66 21.24
N PRO A 72 -6.42 2.74 22.14
CA PRO A 72 -6.63 1.30 21.99
C PRO A 72 -8.10 0.89 21.89
N GLU A 73 -9.02 1.74 22.34
CA GLU A 73 -10.47 1.58 22.26
C GLU A 73 -11.04 1.79 20.86
N VAL A 74 -10.25 2.38 19.94
CA VAL A 74 -10.68 2.68 18.58
C VAL A 74 -10.17 1.61 17.63
N THR A 75 -11.08 0.77 17.12
CA THR A 75 -10.78 -0.16 16.03
C THR A 75 -11.08 0.49 14.68
N GLY A 76 -10.08 0.51 13.81
CA GLY A 76 -10.21 0.90 12.41
C GLY A 76 -9.78 -0.23 11.48
N VAL A 77 -9.87 0.03 10.19
CA VAL A 77 -9.43 -0.88 9.12
C VAL A 77 -8.43 -0.16 8.22
N VAL A 78 -7.33 -0.82 7.84
CA VAL A 78 -6.35 -0.27 6.91
C VAL A 78 -6.98 -0.11 5.53
N THR A 79 -7.05 1.13 5.05
CA THR A 79 -7.63 1.51 3.75
C THR A 79 -6.62 2.14 2.80
N GLY A 80 -5.38 2.36 3.27
CA GLY A 80 -4.30 2.95 2.50
C GLY A 80 -2.97 2.57 3.09
N ILE A 81 -2.07 2.06 2.26
CA ILE A 81 -0.66 1.86 2.59
C ILE A 81 0.14 2.77 1.66
N CYS A 82 1.05 3.55 2.23
CA CYS A 82 1.83 4.53 1.48
C CYS A 82 3.29 4.48 1.93
N TRP A 83 4.19 4.96 1.08
CA TRP A 83 5.62 5.02 1.38
C TRP A 83 6.07 6.45 1.66
N HIS A 84 6.79 6.66 2.76
CA HIS A 84 7.38 7.93 3.08
C HIS A 84 8.84 7.99 2.58
N PHE A 85 9.07 8.46 1.36
CA PHE A 85 10.39 8.45 0.70
C PHE A 85 11.55 8.97 1.55
N LYS A 86 11.39 10.11 2.25
CA LYS A 86 12.46 10.69 3.09
C LYS A 86 12.76 9.89 4.36
N ARG A 87 11.78 9.15 4.88
CA ARG A 87 11.93 8.35 6.13
C ARG A 87 12.16 6.88 5.83
N ASN A 88 12.02 6.49 4.56
CA ASN A 88 12.17 5.13 4.07
C ASN A 88 11.31 4.11 4.86
N CYS A 89 10.05 4.47 5.12
CA CYS A 89 9.15 3.64 5.93
C CYS A 89 7.70 3.71 5.44
N TYR A 90 6.91 2.73 5.88
CA TYR A 90 5.48 2.67 5.66
C TYR A 90 4.72 3.68 6.52
N TYR A 91 3.62 4.19 5.96
CA TYR A 91 2.57 4.81 6.75
C TYR A 91 1.20 4.41 6.22
N TYR A 92 0.24 4.42 7.12
CA TYR A 92 -1.07 3.84 6.96
C TYR A 92 -2.14 4.92 7.07
N LYS A 93 -3.24 4.68 6.37
CA LYS A 93 -4.50 5.40 6.51
C LYS A 93 -5.56 4.40 6.90
N ILE A 94 -6.30 4.71 7.96
CA ILE A 94 -7.34 3.83 8.48
C ILE A 94 -8.73 4.46 8.28
N ALA A 95 -9.75 3.61 8.21
CA ALA A 95 -11.15 4.02 8.34
C ALA A 95 -11.69 3.51 9.68
N VAL A 96 -12.45 4.35 10.38
CA VAL A 96 -13.18 3.99 11.60
C VAL A 96 -14.65 4.21 11.30
N ASP A 97 -15.49 3.22 11.56
CA ASP A 97 -16.92 3.24 11.20
C ASP A 97 -17.16 3.60 9.72
N GLY A 98 -16.34 3.03 8.83
CA GLY A 98 -16.38 3.29 7.39
C GLY A 98 -15.87 4.68 6.96
N LYS A 99 -15.47 5.56 7.89
CA LYS A 99 -14.98 6.90 7.60
C LYS A 99 -13.46 6.97 7.69
N ARG A 100 -12.83 7.30 6.56
CA ARG A 100 -11.37 7.49 6.48
C ARG A 100 -10.92 8.64 7.40
N LYS A 101 -9.94 8.36 8.26
CA LYS A 101 -9.30 9.38 9.10
C LYS A 101 -8.26 10.17 8.28
N SER A 102 -8.11 11.46 8.58
CA SER A 102 -7.10 12.34 7.95
C SER A 102 -5.68 12.09 8.47
N ARG A 103 -5.56 11.54 9.69
CA ARG A 103 -4.28 11.22 10.33
C ARG A 103 -3.56 10.12 9.55
N ARG A 104 -2.24 10.25 9.48
CA ARG A 104 -1.30 9.21 9.03
C ARG A 104 -0.78 8.48 10.25
N TYR A 105 -0.67 7.17 10.16
CA TYR A 105 -0.15 6.31 11.21
C TYR A 105 1.12 5.65 10.69
N PHE A 106 2.25 5.81 11.37
CA PHE A 106 3.45 5.03 11.05
C PHE A 106 3.34 3.64 11.68
N GLU A 107 4.24 2.73 11.32
CA GLU A 107 4.22 1.34 11.77
C GLU A 107 4.16 1.18 13.29
N GLY A 108 4.91 2.00 14.04
CA GLY A 108 4.85 2.01 15.50
C GLY A 108 3.58 2.62 16.10
N ASP A 109 2.71 3.26 15.32
CA ASP A 109 1.49 3.90 15.82
C ASP A 109 0.30 2.94 15.91
N LEU A 110 0.37 1.79 15.25
CA LEU A 110 -0.73 0.82 15.15
C LEU A 110 -0.39 -0.50 15.86
N ARG A 111 -1.43 -1.23 16.23
CA ARG A 111 -1.39 -2.59 16.74
C ARG A 111 -2.61 -3.36 16.23
N ASP A 112 -2.46 -4.66 16.21
CA ASP A 112 -3.52 -5.64 15.99
C ASP A 112 -4.57 -5.62 17.12
#